data_AF-A0A3N5YN64-F1
#
_entry.id   AF-A0A3N5YN64-F1
#
_cell.length_a   1.000
_cell.length_b   1.000
_cell.length_c   1.000
_cell.angle_alpha   90.00
_cell.angle_beta   90.00
_cell.angle_gamma   90.00
#
_symmetry.space_group_name_H-M   'P 1'
#
loop_
_entity.id
_entity.type
_entity.pdbx_description
1 polymer ?
#
loop_
_entity_poly.entity_id
_entity_poly.type
_entity_poly.pdbx_seq_one_letter_code
_entity_poly.pdbx_strand_id
1 'polypeptide(L)' 'ALIPNLRQKVLMEQASAAAKAADADLARQAGPELVAVNLTLAADCLAEIMGTHAGVDILGAIFSRFCIGK' A
#
# COMPACT_ATOMS: atom_id res chain seq x y z
N ALA A 1 13.31 2.61 10.52
CA ALA A 1 13.41 3.01 9.10
C ALA A 1 12.88 4.43 8.94
N LEU A 2 13.50 5.25 8.09
CA LEU A 2 13.00 6.61 7.78
C LEU A 2 12.04 6.53 6.59
N ILE A 3 10.79 6.97 6.75
CA ILE A 3 9.80 7.03 5.67
C ILE A 3 9.67 8.49 5.22
N PRO A 4 9.98 8.82 3.95
CA PRO A 4 10.26 10.20 3.55
C PRO A 4 9.01 11.07 3.35
N ASN A 5 7.79 10.50 3.34
CA ASN A 5 6.57 11.30 3.30
C ASN A 5 5.37 10.59 3.97
N LEU A 6 4.35 11.39 4.31
CA LEU A 6 3.14 10.90 4.99
C LEU A 6 2.36 9.87 4.16
N ARG A 7 2.28 10.04 2.83
CA ARG A 7 1.58 9.09 1.94
C ARG A 7 2.18 7.69 2.05
N GLN A 8 3.50 7.58 1.92
CA GLN A 8 4.21 6.32 2.06
C GLN A 8 4.10 5.74 3.47
N LYS A 9 4.07 6.59 4.51
CA LYS A 9 3.87 6.13 5.88
C LYS A 9 2.50 5.45 6.04
N VAL A 10 1.44 6.11 5.57
CA VAL A 10 0.07 5.57 5.64
C VAL A 10 -0.04 4.25 4.88
N LEU A 11 0.50 4.20 3.66
CA LEU A 11 0.49 2.96 2.85
C LEU A 11 1.30 1.83 3.49
N MET A 12 2.42 2.14 4.15
CA MET A 12 3.22 1.15 4.90
C MET A 12 2.45 0.62 6.12
N GLU A 13 1.76 1.48 6.85
CA GLU A 13 0.92 1.09 7.98
C GLU A 13 -0.24 0.18 7.53
N GLN A 14 -0.88 0.52 6.41
CA GLN A 14 -1.94 -0.30 5.78
C GLN A 14 -1.42 -1.65 5.31
N ALA A 15 -0.30 -1.69 4.57
CA ALA A 15 0.31 -2.93 4.12
C ALA A 15 0.68 -3.85 5.30
N SER A 16 1.24 -3.27 6.37
CA SER A 16 1.58 -4.03 7.58
C SER A 16 0.34 -4.58 8.29
N ALA A 17 -0.73 -3.79 8.39
CA ALA A 17 -1.98 -4.23 9.00
C ALA A 17 -2.62 -5.38 8.19
N ALA A 18 -2.66 -5.25 6.86
CA ALA A 18 -3.21 -6.28 5.97
C ALA A 18 -2.40 -7.58 6.02
N ALA A 19 -1.06 -7.50 6.04
CA ALA A 19 -0.21 -8.68 6.18
C ALA A 19 -0.42 -9.41 7.52
N LYS A 20 -0.57 -8.66 8.62
CA LYS A 20 -0.90 -9.24 9.94
C LYS A 20 -2.29 -9.87 9.96
N ALA A 21 -3.26 -9.28 9.26
CA ALA A 21 -4.59 -9.86 9.12
C ALA A 21 -4.54 -11.19 8.35
N ALA A 22 -3.81 -11.26 7.24
CA ALA A 22 -3.60 -12.49 6.48
C ALA A 22 -2.93 -13.59 7.33
N ASP A 23 -1.90 -13.24 8.10
CA ASP A 23 -1.23 -14.17 9.01
C ASP A 23 -2.19 -14.69 10.11
N ALA A 24 -2.98 -13.80 10.70
CA ALA A 24 -3.98 -14.17 11.70
C ALA A 24 -5.10 -15.04 11.11
N ASP A 25 -5.50 -14.81 9.86
CA ASP A 25 -6.49 -15.62 9.14
C ASP A 25 -5.95 -17.01 8.80
N LEU A 26 -4.68 -17.10 8.41
CA LEU A 26 -3.99 -18.37 8.19
C LEU A 26 -3.89 -19.18 9.49
N ALA A 27 -3.51 -18.53 10.59
CA ALA A 27 -3.45 -19.15 11.92
C ALA A 27 -4.83 -19.64 12.41
N ARG A 28 -5.90 -18.95 12.03
CA ARG A 28 -7.29 -19.33 12.33
C ARG A 28 -7.89 -20.35 11.36
N GLN A 29 -7.12 -20.85 10.37
CA GLN A 29 -7.61 -21.73 9.30
C GLN A 29 -8.83 -21.12 8.58
N ALA A 30 -8.85 -19.80 8.42
CA ALA A 30 -9.89 -19.13 7.66
C ALA A 30 -9.85 -19.58 6.19
N GLY A 31 -10.94 -19.33 5.48
CA GLY A 31 -11.03 -19.67 4.06
C GLY A 31 -9.91 -19.02 3.25
N PRO A 32 -9.32 -19.73 2.26
CA PRO A 32 -8.21 -19.22 1.46
C PRO A 32 -8.53 -17.91 0.73
N GLU A 33 -9.81 -17.69 0.39
CA GLU A 33 -10.31 -16.43 -0.16
C GLU A 33 -10.03 -15.22 0.76
N LEU A 34 -10.22 -15.37 2.07
CA LEU A 34 -10.01 -14.28 3.02
C LEU A 34 -8.52 -13.94 3.17
N VAL A 35 -7.67 -14.98 3.21
CA VAL A 35 -6.22 -14.81 3.22
C VAL A 35 -5.75 -14.13 1.93
N ALA A 36 -6.27 -14.55 0.78
CA ALA A 36 -5.95 -13.97 -0.52
C ALA A 36 -6.31 -12.47 -0.58
N VAL A 37 -7.50 -12.09 -0.11
CA VAL A 37 -7.92 -10.68 -0.07
C VAL A 37 -6.94 -9.82 0.74
N ASN A 38 -6.54 -10.27 1.93
CA ASN A 38 -5.63 -9.52 2.78
C ASN A 38 -4.21 -9.43 2.20
N LEU A 39 -3.73 -10.50 1.52
CA LEU A 39 -2.44 -10.47 0.82
C LEU A 39 -2.47 -9.56 -0.41
N THR A 40 -3.55 -9.58 -1.19
CA THR A 40 -3.74 -8.68 -2.33
C THR A 40 -3.73 -7.22 -1.87
N LEU A 41 -4.47 -6.89 -0.81
CA LEU A 41 -4.46 -5.53 -0.25
C LEU A 41 -3.06 -5.10 0.20
N ALA A 42 -2.30 -5.98 0.85
CA ALA A 42 -0.93 -5.69 1.24
C ALA A 42 -0.03 -5.44 0.02
N ALA A 43 -0.18 -6.23 -1.05
CA ALA A 43 0.55 -6.07 -2.29
C ALA A 43 0.20 -4.76 -3.02
N ASP A 44 -1.07 -4.37 -3.05
CA ASP A 44 -1.53 -3.15 -3.70
C ASP A 44 -0.98 -1.89 -3.00
N CYS A 45 -0.99 -1.86 -1.66
CA CYS A 45 -0.39 -0.76 -0.91
C CYS A 45 1.11 -0.61 -1.22
N LEU A 46 1.84 -1.73 -1.37
CA LEU A 46 3.26 -1.72 -1.74
C LEU A 46 3.47 -1.25 -3.18
N ALA A 47 2.62 -1.70 -4.11
CA ALA A 47 2.65 -1.27 -5.50
C ALA A 47 2.42 0.24 -5.65
N GLU A 48 1.50 0.81 -4.85
CA GLU A 48 1.24 2.26 -4.86
C GLU A 48 2.41 3.08 -4.28
N ILE A 49 3.17 2.52 -3.33
CA ILE A 49 4.40 3.15 -2.84
C ILE A 49 5.46 3.20 -3.94
N MET A 50 5.63 2.09 -4.67
CA MET A 50 6.57 1.98 -5.79
C MET A 50 6.12 2.75 -7.04
N GLY A 51 4.85 3.14 -7.10
CA GLY A 51 4.27 3.84 -8.25
C GLY A 51 3.94 2.93 -9.43
N THR A 52 3.95 1.59 -9.25
CA THR A 52 3.56 0.64 -10.30
C THR A 52 2.06 0.61 -10.54
N HIS A 53 1.27 1.06 -9.54
CA HIS A 53 -0.18 1.24 -9.60
C HIS A 53 -0.59 2.62 -9.04
N ALA A 54 0.04 3.71 -9.49
CA ALA A 54 -0.39 5.05 -9.11
C ALA A 54 -1.55 5.55 -10.01
N GLY A 55 -2.69 5.90 -9.40
CA GLY A 55 -3.79 6.58 -10.11
C GLY A 55 -3.39 7.97 -10.61
N VAL A 56 -4.05 8.45 -11.67
CA VAL A 56 -3.78 9.75 -12.31
C VAL A 56 -3.84 10.90 -11.29
N ASP A 57 -4.75 10.81 -10.31
CA ASP A 57 -4.92 11.81 -9.25
C ASP A 57 -3.72 11.87 -8.28
N ILE A 58 -3.09 10.74 -8.01
CA ILE A 58 -1.89 10.65 -7.15
C ILE A 58 -0.71 11.31 -7.85
N LEU A 59 -0.55 11.06 -9.16
CA LEU A 59 0.49 11.70 -9.97
C LEU A 59 0.28 13.23 -10.01
N GLY A 60 -0.96 13.69 -10.22
CA GLY A 60 -1.31 15.11 -10.15
C GLY A 60 -0.95 15.76 -8.82
N ALA A 61 -1.28 15.12 -7.70
CA ALA A 61 -0.93 15.61 -6.36
C ALA A 61 0.59 15.65 -6.12
N ILE A 62 1.34 14.66 -6.60
CA ILE A 62 2.80 14.64 -6.49
C ILE A 62 3.40 15.79 -7.31
N PHE A 63 3.06 15.89 -8.59
CA PHE A 63 3.65 16.89 -9.50
C PHE A 63 3.21 18.32 -9.24
N SER A 64 2.07 18.54 -8.57
CA SER A 64 1.65 19.87 -8.11
C SER A 64 2.66 20.57 -7.19
N ARG A 65 3.58 19.79 -6.58
CA ARG A 65 4.61 20.28 -5.66
C ARG A 65 5.98 20.46 -6.34
N PHE A 66 6.09 20.14 -7.63
CA PHE A 66 7.31 20.34 -8.40
C PHE A 66 7.25 21.67 -9.15
N CYS A 67 8.39 22.35 -9.27
CA CYS A 67 8.50 23.55 -10.10
C CYS A 67 8.23 23.21 -11.58
N ILE A 68 7.66 24.16 -12.33
CA ILE A 68 7.45 24.01 -13.77
C ILE A 68 8.79 23.76 -14.46
N GLY A 69 8.87 22.69 -15.26
CA GLY A 69 10.07 22.29 -16.02
C GLY A 69 10.89 21.14 -15.43
N LYS A 70 10.28 20.29 -14.58
CA LYS A 70 10.88 19.05 -14.07
C LYS A 70 10.16 17.82 -14.59
#